data_AF-A0A0S4XMP1-F1
#
_entry.id   AF-A0A0S4XMP1-F1
#
_cell.length_a   1.000
_cell.length_b   1.000
_cell.length_c   1.000
_cell.angle_alpha   90.00
_cell.angle_beta   90.00
_cell.angle_gamma   90.00
#
_symmetry.space_group_name_H-M   'P 1'
#
loop_
_entity.id
_entity.type
_entity.pdbx_description
1 polymer ?
#
loop_
_entity_poly.entity_id
_entity_poly.type
_entity_poly.pdbx_seq_one_letter_code
_entity_poly.pdbx_strand_id
1 'polypeptide(L)' 'MNTIDKELESRRGEIHFGLEVLYNLNMRITGWDIPELDDNEASKKLFAMIEEELAKLKKEVNK' A
#
# COMPACT_ATOMS: atom_id res chain seq x y z
N MET A 1 -11.15 -7.24 -25.38
CA MET A 1 -11.30 -6.69 -24.02
C MET A 1 -12.77 -6.39 -23.81
N ASN A 2 -13.42 -7.10 -22.89
CA ASN A 2 -14.85 -6.91 -22.62
C ASN A 2 -15.06 -5.56 -21.87
N THR A 3 -16.31 -5.13 -21.67
CA THR A 3 -16.63 -3.86 -20.99
C THR A 3 -16.16 -3.84 -19.54
N ILE A 4 -16.17 -4.99 -18.86
CA ILE A 4 -15.70 -5.14 -17.47
C ILE A 4 -14.18 -4.95 -17.39
N ASP A 5 -13.43 -5.54 -18.31
CA ASP A 5 -11.96 -5.41 -18.37
C ASP A 5 -11.54 -3.94 -18.55
N LYS A 6 -12.30 -3.16 -19.35
CA LYS A 6 -12.04 -1.72 -19.54
C LYS A 6 -12.34 -0.89 -18.28
N GLU A 7 -13.41 -1.22 -17.57
CA GLU A 7 -13.77 -0.58 -16.29
C GLU A 7 -12.79 -0.97 -15.17
N LEU A 8 -12.28 -2.20 -15.16
CA LEU A 8 -11.28 -2.63 -14.18
C LEU A 8 -9.91 -2.01 -14.42
N GLU A 9 -9.59 -1.68 -15.67
CA GLU A 9 -8.32 -1.01 -15.99
C GLU A 9 -8.31 0.44 -15.50
N SER A 10 -9.43 1.18 -15.57
CA SER A 10 -9.52 2.52 -14.96
C SER A 10 -9.38 2.46 -13.43
N ARG A 11 -9.89 1.38 -12.80
CA ARG A 11 -9.72 1.14 -11.36
C ARG A 11 -8.29 0.86 -10.95
N ARG A 12 -7.44 0.34 -11.85
CA ARG A 12 -6.03 0.07 -11.55
C ARG A 12 -5.30 1.33 -11.07
N GLY A 13 -5.53 2.45 -11.74
CA GLY A 13 -4.95 3.74 -11.36
C GLY A 13 -5.44 4.22 -9.99
N GLU A 14 -6.74 4.10 -9.73
CA GLU A 14 -7.33 4.45 -8.43
C GLU A 14 -6.78 3.58 -7.29
N ILE A 15 -6.63 2.28 -7.53
CA ILE A 15 -6.05 1.34 -6.56
C ILE A 15 -4.60 1.71 -6.27
N HIS A 16 -3.80 1.99 -7.31
CA HIS A 16 -2.41 2.40 -7.13
C HIS A 16 -2.29 3.69 -6.31
N PHE A 17 -3.09 4.71 -6.64
CA PHE A 17 -3.14 5.95 -5.87
C PHE A 17 -3.53 5.72 -4.40
N GLY A 18 -4.52 4.88 -4.14
CA GLY A 18 -4.92 4.54 -2.77
C GLY A 18 -3.78 3.89 -1.97
N LEU A 19 -3.01 2.99 -2.59
CA LEU A 19 -1.83 2.37 -1.97
C LEU A 19 -0.72 3.38 -1.69
N GLU A 20 -0.47 4.32 -2.62
CA GLU A 20 0.50 5.40 -2.41
C GLU A 20 0.10 6.31 -1.25
N VAL A 21 -1.19 6.67 -1.12
CA VAL A 21 -1.67 7.48 0.00
C VAL A 21 -1.46 6.76 1.33
N LEU A 22 -1.80 5.46 1.39
CA LEU A 22 -1.57 4.65 2.59
C LEU A 22 -0.08 4.62 2.98
N TYR A 23 0.79 4.36 2.02
CA TYR A 23 2.24 4.37 2.25
C TYR A 23 2.74 5.73 2.76
N ASN A 24 2.38 6.81 2.05
CA ASN A 24 2.85 8.16 2.39
C ASN A 24 2.34 8.66 3.75
N LEU A 25 1.11 8.33 4.13
CA LEU A 25 0.57 8.67 5.46
C LEU A 25 1.35 7.99 6.58
N ASN A 26 1.74 6.73 6.39
CA ASN A 26 2.46 5.97 7.42
C ASN A 26 3.96 6.29 7.46
N MET A 27 4.58 6.66 6.33
CA MET A 27 5.94 7.21 6.32
C MET A 27 6.05 8.57 7.02
N ARG A 28 5.03 9.43 6.91
CA ARG A 28 5.01 10.74 7.59
C ARG A 28 4.88 10.62 9.11
N ILE A 29 4.14 9.62 9.59
CA ILE A 29 4.02 9.32 11.02
C ILE A 29 5.37 8.88 11.59
N THR A 30 6.24 8.29 10.76
CA THR A 30 7.64 7.96 11.07
C THR A 30 8.62 9.03 10.59
N GLY A 31 8.27 10.32 10.68
CA GLY A 31 9.20 11.46 10.58
C GLY A 31 10.18 11.48 11.76
N TRP A 32 10.95 10.41 11.93
CA TRP A 32 12.04 10.33 12.88
C TRP A 32 13.19 11.13 12.27
N ASP A 33 13.37 12.38 12.67
CA ASP A 33 14.64 13.11 12.50
C ASP A 33 15.71 12.46 13.43
N ILE A 34 15.88 11.14 13.28
CA ILE A 34 16.85 10.31 13.98
C ILE A 34 17.94 10.02 12.95
N PRO A 35 19.14 10.59 13.12
CA PRO A 35 20.26 10.39 12.20
C PRO A 35 20.63 8.92 11.96
N GLU A 36 20.30 8.04 12.91
CA GLU A 36 20.56 6.60 12.86
C GLU A 36 19.51 5.80 12.10
N LEU A 37 18.41 6.41 11.66
CA LEU A 37 17.32 5.70 10.98
C LEU A 37 17.61 5.57 9.48
N ASP A 38 17.69 4.33 8.97
CA ASP A 38 17.74 4.07 7.53
C ASP A 38 16.33 4.12 6.95
N ASP A 39 16.01 5.22 6.26
CA ASP A 39 14.74 5.44 5.57
C ASP A 39 14.37 4.28 4.62
N ASN A 40 15.36 3.61 4.03
CA ASN A 40 15.10 2.46 3.16
C ASN A 40 14.68 1.23 3.95
N GLU A 41 15.25 1.02 5.14
CA GLU A 41 14.85 -0.09 6.01
C GLU A 41 13.44 0.14 6.56
N ALA A 42 13.13 1.37 6.97
CA ALA A 42 11.79 1.77 7.42
C ALA A 42 10.75 1.58 6.30
N SER A 43 11.07 2.02 5.08
CA SER A 43 10.23 1.84 3.89
C SER A 43 9.92 0.36 3.63
N LYS A 44 10.93 -0.52 3.66
CA LYS A 44 10.77 -1.96 3.45
C LYS A 44 9.86 -2.60 4.50
N LYS A 45 10.05 -2.25 5.77
CA LYS A 45 9.21 -2.76 6.87
C LYS A 45 7.77 -2.29 6.73
N LEU A 46 7.56 -1.02 6.37
CA LEU A 46 6.23 -0.48 6.16
C LEU A 46 5.51 -1.17 4.99
N PHE A 47 6.20 -1.39 3.87
CA PHE A 47 5.62 -2.15 2.75
C PHE A 47 5.23 -3.58 3.16
N ALA A 48 6.08 -4.28 3.91
CA ALA A 48 5.75 -5.61 4.41
C ALA A 48 4.48 -5.60 5.30
N MET A 49 4.31 -4.60 6.17
CA MET A 49 3.09 -4.45 6.97
C MET A 49 1.84 -4.20 6.10
N ILE A 50 1.96 -3.37 5.06
CA ILE A 50 0.86 -3.13 4.11
C ILE A 50 0.48 -4.43 3.38
N GLU A 51 1.45 -5.22 2.94
CA GLU A 51 1.22 -6.52 2.30
C GLU A 51 0.53 -7.52 3.23
N GLU A 52 0.93 -7.58 4.51
CA GLU A 52 0.31 -8.44 5.52
C GLU A 52 -1.17 -8.10 5.75
N GLU A 53 -1.50 -6.82 5.88
CA GLU A 53 -2.89 -6.37 6.06
C GLU A 53 -3.74 -6.62 4.80
N LEU A 54 -3.20 -6.39 3.60
CA LEU A 54 -3.86 -6.76 2.35
C LEU A 54 -4.13 -8.26 2.26
N ALA A 55 -3.20 -9.10 2.73
CA ALA A 55 -3.39 -10.55 2.77
C ALA A 55 -4.50 -10.97 3.75
N LYS A 56 -4.66 -10.26 4.88
CA LYS A 56 -5.77 -10.48 5.82
C LYS A 56 -7.11 -10.09 5.19
N LEU A 57 -7.21 -8.91 4.58
CA LEU A 57 -8.42 -8.47 3.86
C LEU A 57 -8.83 -9.47 2.76
N LYS A 58 -7.85 -9.99 2.00
CA LYS A 58 -8.11 -11.03 1.01
C LYS A 58 -8.71 -12.30 1.63
N LYS A 59 -8.25 -12.71 2.82
CA LYS A 59 -8.82 -13.88 3.53
C LYS A 59 -10.25 -13.61 3.99
N GLU A 60 -10.58 -12.40 4.40
CA GLU A 60 -11.92 -12.03 4.85
C GLU A 60 -12.94 -12.00 3.70
N VAL A 61 -12.56 -11.46 2.54
CA VAL A 61 -13.43 -11.39 1.36
C VAL A 61 -13.72 -12.77 0.76
N ASN A 62 -12.82 -13.75 0.96
CA ASN A 62 -12.98 -15.12 0.47
C ASN A 62 -13.59 -16.08 1.52
N LYS A 63 -14.14 -15.56 2.62
CA LYS A 63 -15.00 -16.31 3.56
C LYS A 63 -16.45 -16.26 3.12
#